data_AF-A0A4C1UMD2-F1
#
_entry.id   AF-A0A4C1UMD2-F1
#
_cell.length_a   1.000
_cell.length_b   1.000
_cell.length_c   1.000
_cell.angle_alpha   90.00
_cell.angle_beta   90.00
_cell.angle_gamma   90.00
#
_symmetry.space_group_name_H-M   'P 1'
#
loop_
_entity.id
_entity.type
_entity.pdbx_description
1 polymer ?
#
loop_
_entity_poly.entity_id
_entity_poly.type
_entity_poly.pdbx_seq_one_letter_code
_entity_poly.pdbx_strand_id
1 'polypeptide(L)'
;MNIISTGQPTYWPTDKDKIPDIVDFCIFKGIANTNISCSSCWDLSSDHSPILVEITAEIRETTRRCTLHNKRTNWPLFRALTDEAFSVPIALQTKGDIVDAVEYFTTSVQSAAWNSTPINQHKLTEQHIPTNILQKISEKRALRKLWQQNRCPETKKRLNHKIKELKRILNNDRNVGSKRTSRVLIPPLLPTIHSGKQQRK
;
A
#
# COMPACT_ATOMS: atom_id res chain seq x y z
N MET A 1 19.27 2.60 26.02
CA MET A 1 18.56 1.37 25.63
C MET A 1 17.12 1.63 25.98
N ASN A 2 16.20 1.55 25.02
CA ASN A 2 14.84 2.03 25.17
C ASN A 2 13.88 0.84 25.20
N ILE A 3 12.75 0.99 25.88
CA ILE A 3 11.72 -0.04 26.01
C ILE A 3 10.42 0.51 25.47
N ILE A 4 9.66 -0.33 24.75
CA ILE A 4 8.31 -0.03 24.31
C ILE A 4 7.38 -1.20 24.67
N SER A 5 6.20 -0.87 25.20
CA SER A 5 5.11 -1.82 25.45
C SER A 5 3.79 -1.15 25.12
N THR A 6 2.70 -1.92 25.15
CA THR A 6 1.35 -1.41 24.89
C THR A 6 0.74 -0.69 26.10
N GLY A 7 1.36 -0.81 27.28
CA GLY A 7 0.81 -0.34 28.56
C GLY A 7 -0.46 -1.07 29.00
N GLN A 8 -0.82 -2.18 28.33
CA GLN A 8 -2.00 -3.00 28.64
C GLN A 8 -1.57 -4.41 29.05
N PRO A 9 -2.38 -5.13 29.84
CA PRO A 9 -2.08 -6.51 30.19
C PRO A 9 -1.93 -7.38 28.93
N THR A 10 -0.87 -8.17 28.92
CA THR A 10 -0.55 -9.10 27.83
C THR A 10 -0.71 -10.54 28.28
N TYR A 11 -0.68 -10.80 29.59
CA TYR A 11 -1.08 -12.07 30.19
C TYR A 11 -2.48 -11.99 30.79
N TRP A 12 -3.31 -12.97 30.42
CA TRP A 12 -4.71 -13.08 30.83
C TRP A 12 -4.92 -14.42 31.53
N PRO A 13 -4.81 -14.48 32.87
CA PRO A 13 -5.00 -15.72 33.62
C PRO A 13 -6.43 -16.26 33.45
N THR A 14 -6.56 -17.58 33.51
CA THR A 14 -7.87 -18.26 33.51
C THR A 14 -8.47 -18.30 34.91
N ASP A 15 -7.59 -18.33 35.91
CA ASP A 15 -7.93 -18.22 37.33
C ASP A 15 -8.51 -16.84 37.64
N LYS A 16 -9.60 -16.81 38.40
CA LYS A 16 -10.32 -15.58 38.75
C LYS A 16 -9.63 -14.80 39.87
N ASP A 17 -8.80 -15.48 40.67
CA ASP A 17 -8.09 -14.86 41.79
C ASP A 17 -6.79 -14.20 41.33
N LYS A 18 -6.43 -14.36 40.06
CA LYS A 18 -5.25 -13.75 39.45
C LYS A 18 -5.64 -12.53 38.61
N ILE A 19 -4.90 -11.45 38.79
CA ILE A 19 -5.04 -10.23 38.00
C ILE A 19 -4.25 -10.33 36.70
N PRO A 20 -4.74 -9.76 35.58
CA PRO A 20 -3.97 -9.63 34.34
C PRO A 20 -2.66 -8.87 34.55
N ASP A 21 -1.62 -9.27 33.83
CA ASP A 21 -0.26 -8.72 33.99
C ASP A 21 0.38 -8.33 32.64
N ILE A 22 1.40 -7.47 32.69
CA ILE A 22 2.18 -7.01 31.54
C ILE A 22 3.50 -7.76 31.53
N VAL A 23 3.62 -8.75 30.64
CA VAL A 23 4.83 -9.60 30.55
C VAL A 23 5.54 -9.50 29.20
N ASP A 24 4.88 -8.90 28.20
CA ASP A 24 5.43 -8.74 26.86
C ASP A 24 5.85 -7.28 26.61
N PHE A 25 7.14 -7.07 26.33
CA PHE A 25 7.73 -5.78 26.00
C PHE A 25 8.87 -5.93 24.99
N CYS A 26 9.19 -4.86 24.28
CA CYS A 26 10.27 -4.84 23.30
C CYS A 26 11.37 -3.89 23.76
N ILE A 27 12.63 -4.34 23.69
CA ILE A 27 13.80 -3.51 23.95
C ILE A 27 14.49 -3.17 22.63
N PHE A 28 14.80 -1.90 22.41
CA PHE A 28 15.40 -1.43 21.17
C PHE A 28 16.48 -0.36 21.40
N LYS A 29 17.32 -0.17 20.39
CA LYS A 29 18.41 0.83 20.37
C LYS A 29 18.58 1.35 18.93
N GLY A 30 18.87 2.64 18.78
CA GLY A 30 19.19 3.23 17.49
C GLY A 30 17.98 3.52 16.58
N ILE A 31 16.76 3.45 17.11
CA ILE A 31 15.53 3.81 16.39
C ILE A 31 14.92 5.02 17.11
N ALA A 32 14.52 6.03 16.35
CA ALA A 32 13.81 7.18 16.91
C ALA A 32 12.43 6.76 17.42
N ASN A 33 11.99 7.31 18.56
CA ASN A 33 10.68 6.98 19.14
C ASN A 33 9.50 7.32 18.22
N THR A 34 9.69 8.22 17.25
CA THR A 34 8.72 8.55 16.21
C THR A 34 8.55 7.48 15.14
N ASN A 35 9.52 6.58 15.02
CA ASN A 35 9.60 5.56 13.97
C ASN A 35 9.31 4.15 14.49
N ILE A 36 8.84 4.05 15.73
CA ILE A 36 8.49 2.77 16.35
C ILE A 36 7.18 2.93 17.10
N SER A 37 6.25 2.00 16.86
CA SER A 37 4.97 1.94 17.56
C SER A 37 4.73 0.52 18.07
N CYS A 38 3.85 0.40 19.07
CA CYS A 38 3.54 -0.88 19.69
C CYS A 38 2.04 -0.99 19.93
N SER A 39 1.45 -2.13 19.57
CA SER A 39 0.01 -2.39 19.72
C SER A 39 -0.25 -3.83 20.15
N SER A 40 -1.38 -4.09 20.81
CA SER A 40 -1.72 -5.46 21.25
C SER A 40 -2.31 -6.28 20.10
N CYS A 41 -1.87 -7.52 19.94
CA CYS A 41 -2.39 -8.46 18.97
C CYS A 41 -3.46 -9.37 19.60
N TRP A 42 -4.69 -9.23 19.12
CA TRP A 42 -5.87 -9.98 19.60
C TRP A 42 -6.26 -11.12 18.66
N ASP A 43 -5.38 -11.52 17.75
CA ASP A 43 -5.68 -12.54 16.74
C ASP A 43 -5.42 -13.96 17.24
N LEU A 44 -4.62 -14.12 18.29
CA LEU A 44 -4.28 -15.41 18.87
C LEU A 44 -5.32 -15.87 19.91
N SER A 45 -5.33 -17.19 20.15
CA SER A 45 -6.26 -17.84 21.08
C SER A 45 -5.66 -18.14 22.45
N SER A 46 -4.37 -17.87 22.65
CA SER A 46 -3.68 -18.07 23.93
C SER A 46 -4.26 -17.20 25.05
N ASP A 47 -3.95 -17.60 26.28
CA ASP A 47 -3.95 -16.78 27.49
C ASP A 47 -2.97 -15.60 27.43
N HIS A 48 -2.07 -15.55 26.44
CA HIS A 48 -1.26 -14.38 26.12
C HIS A 48 -1.77 -13.62 24.87
N SER A 49 -1.71 -12.29 24.93
CA SER A 49 -1.94 -11.36 23.82
C SER A 49 -0.61 -10.70 23.47
N PRO A 50 0.11 -11.18 22.43
CA PRO A 50 1.43 -10.66 22.12
C PRO A 50 1.36 -9.20 21.68
N ILE A 51 2.49 -8.52 21.77
CA ILE A 51 2.65 -7.16 21.25
C ILE A 51 3.12 -7.20 19.79
N LEU A 52 2.58 -6.31 18.96
CA LEU A 52 3.01 -6.05 17.61
C LEU A 52 3.83 -4.75 17.63
N VAL A 53 5.10 -4.85 17.28
CA VAL A 53 5.99 -3.70 17.13
C VAL A 53 6.10 -3.36 15.66
N GLU A 54 5.68 -2.16 15.30
CA GLU A 54 5.79 -1.64 13.95
C GLU A 54 6.94 -0.64 13.90
N ILE A 55 7.89 -0.87 13.00
CA ILE A 55 9.02 0.02 12.79
C ILE A 55 8.82 0.69 11.45
N THR A 56 8.55 1.98 11.49
CA THR A 56 8.38 2.80 10.30
C THR A 56 9.76 3.23 9.82
N ALA A 57 10.28 2.51 8.82
CA ALA A 57 11.41 2.96 8.00
C ALA A 57 10.91 3.95 6.94
N GLU A 58 10.17 4.98 7.37
CA GLU A 58 9.91 6.13 6.52
C GLU A 58 11.27 6.73 6.20
N ILE A 59 11.75 6.45 4.99
CA ILE A 59 12.67 7.33 4.31
C ILE A 59 11.88 8.62 4.24
N ARG A 60 12.16 9.56 5.15
CA ARG A 60 11.74 10.94 4.95
C ARG A 60 12.28 11.27 3.58
N GLU A 61 11.41 11.27 2.58
CA GLU A 61 11.69 11.93 1.33
C GLU A 61 11.85 13.39 1.75
N THR A 62 13.08 13.77 2.14
CA THR A 62 13.50 15.15 1.97
C THR A 62 13.08 15.45 0.56
N THR A 63 12.11 16.37 0.39
CA THR A 63 11.58 16.75 -0.91
C THR A 63 12.80 16.84 -1.80
N ARG A 64 12.99 15.86 -2.70
CA ARG A 64 14.20 15.87 -3.51
C ARG A 64 14.16 17.24 -4.16
N ARG A 65 15.25 18.01 -4.06
CA ARG A 65 15.36 19.29 -4.77
C ARG A 65 14.72 19.08 -6.12
N CYS A 66 13.71 19.87 -6.46
CA CYS A 66 12.98 19.68 -7.71
C CYS A 66 14.02 19.72 -8.83
N THR A 67 14.43 18.55 -9.32
CA THR A 67 15.52 18.43 -10.28
C THR A 67 14.87 18.45 -11.65
N LEU A 68 15.33 19.36 -12.50
CA LEU A 68 14.82 19.52 -13.84
C LEU A 68 14.99 18.24 -14.70
N HIS A 69 15.97 17.40 -14.35
CA HIS A 69 16.32 16.16 -15.04
C HIS A 69 16.57 15.02 -14.04
N ASN A 70 16.54 13.78 -14.54
CA ASN A 70 16.91 12.58 -13.78
C ASN A 70 17.76 11.63 -14.66
N LYS A 71 18.22 10.50 -14.11
CA LYS A 71 19.07 9.53 -14.85
C LYS A 71 18.39 8.92 -16.09
N ARG A 72 17.08 9.07 -16.25
CA ARG A 72 16.28 8.59 -17.37
C ARG A 72 15.86 9.70 -18.33
N THR A 73 16.36 10.92 -18.15
CA THR A 73 16.09 12.02 -19.08
C THR A 73 16.62 11.67 -20.48
N ASN A 74 15.74 11.79 -21.47
CA ASN A 74 16.09 11.61 -22.87
C ASN A 74 16.76 12.89 -23.41
N TRP A 75 18.08 12.96 -23.31
CA TRP A 75 18.86 14.11 -23.77
C TRP A 75 18.73 14.43 -25.27
N PRO A 76 18.64 13.43 -26.18
CA PRO A 76 18.32 13.70 -27.59
C PRO A 76 16.97 14.40 -27.78
N LEU A 77 15.92 13.96 -27.09
CA LEU A 77 14.61 14.60 -27.15
C LEU A 77 14.64 16.02 -26.56
N PHE A 78 15.34 16.19 -25.43
CA PHE A 78 15.54 17.51 -24.83
C PHE A 78 16.19 18.47 -25.82
N ARG A 79 17.26 18.05 -26.49
CA ARG A 79 17.95 18.84 -27.51
C ARG A 79 17.00 19.20 -28.66
N ALA A 80 16.26 18.24 -29.19
CA ALA A 80 15.32 18.50 -30.27
C ALA A 80 14.28 19.55 -29.89
N LEU A 81 13.71 19.45 -28.68
CA LEU A 81 12.72 20.40 -28.17
C LEU A 81 13.31 21.80 -27.92
N THR A 82 14.54 21.89 -27.43
CA THR A 82 15.21 23.19 -27.25
C THR A 82 15.61 23.82 -28.58
N ASP A 83 16.10 23.04 -29.53
CA ASP A 83 16.50 23.53 -30.85
C ASP A 83 15.27 24.00 -31.64
N GLU A 84 14.14 23.30 -31.51
CA GLU A 84 12.85 23.73 -32.07
C GLU A 84 12.39 25.06 -31.46
N ALA A 85 12.40 25.17 -30.12
CA ALA A 85 11.99 26.38 -29.42
C ALA A 85 12.85 27.61 -29.78
N PHE A 86 14.17 27.43 -29.98
CA PHE A 86 15.09 28.53 -30.26
C PHE A 86 15.44 28.70 -31.74
N SER A 87 14.69 28.05 -32.63
CA SER A 87 14.89 28.13 -34.08
C SER A 87 14.63 29.54 -34.65
N VAL A 88 13.77 30.33 -33.99
CA VAL A 88 13.40 31.68 -34.43
C VAL A 88 14.08 32.73 -33.53
N PRO A 89 14.82 33.70 -34.10
CA PRO A 89 15.43 34.76 -33.33
C PRO A 89 14.37 35.72 -32.77
N ILE A 90 14.46 36.00 -31.46
CA ILE A 90 13.61 36.96 -30.77
C ILE A 90 14.18 38.37 -30.99
N ALA A 91 13.33 39.31 -31.41
CA ALA A 91 13.72 40.71 -31.53
C ALA A 91 13.82 41.34 -30.13
N LEU A 92 14.95 41.98 -29.83
CA LEU A 92 15.24 42.62 -28.54
C LEU A 92 15.39 44.13 -28.72
N GLN A 93 14.31 44.83 -29.09
CA GLN A 93 14.33 46.26 -29.41
C GLN A 93 13.90 47.13 -28.22
N THR A 94 13.09 46.59 -27.33
CA THR A 94 12.57 47.29 -26.16
C THR A 94 13.00 46.62 -24.85
N LYS A 95 12.86 47.35 -23.74
CA LYS A 95 13.08 46.76 -22.41
C LYS A 95 12.07 45.67 -22.07
N GLY A 96 10.85 45.73 -22.63
CA GLY A 96 9.83 44.70 -22.48
C GLY A 96 10.25 43.40 -23.15
N ASP A 97 10.77 43.49 -24.38
CA ASP A 97 11.24 42.35 -25.16
C ASP A 97 12.30 41.52 -24.41
N ILE A 98 13.14 42.17 -23.59
CA ILE A 98 14.15 41.50 -22.76
C ILE A 98 13.47 40.64 -21.69
N VAL A 99 12.44 41.16 -21.02
CA VAL A 99 11.69 40.41 -19.99
C VAL A 99 10.98 39.22 -20.63
N ASP A 100 10.32 39.45 -21.75
CA ASP A 100 9.58 38.42 -22.50
C ASP A 100 10.53 37.33 -23.01
N ALA A 101 11.72 37.69 -23.50
CA ALA A 101 12.72 36.73 -23.93
C ALA A 101 13.26 35.86 -22.78
N VAL A 102 13.44 36.44 -21.58
CA VAL A 102 13.87 35.69 -20.39
C VAL A 102 12.77 34.73 -19.93
N GLU A 103 11.51 35.17 -19.93
CA GLU A 103 10.37 34.31 -19.61
C GLU A 103 10.22 33.18 -20.64
N TYR A 104 10.32 33.50 -21.93
CA TYR A 104 10.28 32.51 -23.01
C TYR A 104 11.41 31.48 -22.88
N PHE A 105 12.64 31.93 -22.60
CA PHE A 105 13.79 31.05 -22.42
C PHE A 105 13.57 30.08 -21.23
N THR A 106 13.17 30.61 -20.08
CA THR A 106 12.99 29.82 -18.87
C THR A 106 11.86 28.81 -19.01
N THR A 107 10.70 29.22 -19.55
CA THR A 107 9.54 28.34 -19.77
C THR A 107 9.83 27.27 -20.82
N SER A 108 10.56 27.60 -21.89
CA SER A 108 10.93 26.65 -22.95
C SER A 108 11.88 25.58 -22.44
N VAL A 109 12.95 25.96 -21.72
CA VAL A 109 13.90 25.00 -21.12
C VAL A 109 13.20 24.11 -20.10
N GLN A 110 12.32 24.68 -19.27
CA GLN A 110 11.59 23.93 -18.25
C GLN A 110 10.62 22.92 -18.86
N SER A 111 9.88 23.33 -19.89
CA SER A 111 8.94 22.45 -20.61
C SER A 111 9.67 21.34 -21.36
N ALA A 112 10.77 21.66 -22.06
CA ALA A 112 11.59 20.68 -22.75
C ALA A 112 12.13 19.62 -21.78
N ALA A 113 12.58 20.05 -20.60
CA ALA A 113 13.10 19.14 -19.59
C ALA A 113 12.02 18.25 -18.98
N TRP A 114 10.83 18.77 -18.68
CA TRP A 114 9.70 17.97 -18.20
C TRP A 114 9.21 16.97 -19.23
N ASN A 115 9.08 17.37 -20.50
CA ASN A 115 8.66 16.47 -21.58
C ASN A 115 9.69 15.37 -21.88
N SER A 116 10.97 15.65 -21.61
CA SER A 116 12.06 14.69 -21.84
C SER A 116 12.38 13.82 -20.63
N THR A 117 11.74 14.06 -19.48
CA THR A 117 12.07 13.39 -18.22
C THR A 117 10.87 12.58 -17.71
N PRO A 118 10.93 11.23 -17.75
CA PRO A 118 9.81 10.41 -17.29
C PRO A 118 9.63 10.53 -15.77
N ILE A 119 8.37 10.72 -15.34
CA ILE A 119 7.99 10.73 -13.93
C ILE A 119 8.07 9.29 -13.39
N ASN A 120 8.93 9.07 -12.40
CA ASN A 120 9.04 7.77 -11.74
C ASN A 120 7.89 7.63 -10.73
N GLN A 121 6.73 7.16 -11.19
CA GLN A 121 5.65 6.76 -10.29
C GLN A 121 6.04 5.44 -9.64
N HIS A 122 6.44 5.48 -8.37
CA HIS A 122 6.49 4.27 -7.57
C HIS A 122 5.07 3.70 -7.49
N LYS A 123 4.82 2.57 -8.18
CA LYS A 123 3.58 1.81 -8.01
C LYS A 123 3.62 1.15 -6.63
N LEU A 124 3.01 1.78 -5.64
CA LEU A 124 2.59 1.07 -4.44
C LEU A 124 1.63 -0.02 -4.90
N THR A 125 1.99 -1.27 -4.64
CA THR A 125 1.13 -2.41 -4.96
C THR A 125 0.08 -2.46 -3.87
N GLU A 126 -1.05 -1.77 -4.05
CA GLU A 126 -2.16 -1.85 -3.11
C GLU A 126 -2.74 -3.26 -3.15
N GLN A 127 -2.46 -4.04 -2.10
CA GLN A 127 -3.20 -5.27 -1.86
C GLN A 127 -4.61 -4.89 -1.43
N HIS A 128 -5.55 -4.92 -2.37
CA HIS A 128 -6.95 -4.58 -2.08
C HIS A 128 -7.62 -5.69 -1.26
N ILE A 129 -7.67 -5.53 0.06
CA ILE A 129 -8.48 -6.37 0.95
C ILE A 129 -9.92 -5.80 0.99
N PRO A 130 -10.96 -6.59 0.69
CA PRO A 130 -12.35 -6.13 0.76
C PRO A 130 -12.71 -5.54 2.13
N THR A 131 -13.36 -4.37 2.13
CA THR A 131 -13.76 -3.63 3.35
C THR A 131 -14.62 -4.47 4.30
N ASN A 132 -15.49 -5.33 3.78
CA ASN A 132 -16.29 -6.25 4.58
C ASN A 132 -15.43 -7.19 5.45
N ILE A 133 -14.30 -7.68 4.92
CA ILE A 133 -13.38 -8.56 5.66
C ILE A 133 -12.70 -7.78 6.78
N LEU A 134 -12.23 -6.55 6.51
CA LEU A 134 -11.61 -5.69 7.52
C LEU A 134 -12.57 -5.38 8.68
N GLN A 135 -13.84 -5.09 8.37
CA GLN A 135 -14.87 -4.87 9.39
C GLN A 135 -15.10 -6.13 10.25
N LYS A 136 -15.17 -7.31 9.64
CA LYS A 136 -15.37 -8.56 10.39
C LYS A 136 -14.15 -8.91 11.27
N ILE A 137 -12.94 -8.59 10.80
CA ILE A 137 -11.71 -8.73 11.60
C ILE A 137 -11.75 -7.78 12.81
N SER A 138 -12.15 -6.53 12.63
CA SER A 138 -12.23 -5.56 13.74
C SER A 138 -13.29 -5.97 14.77
N GLU A 139 -14.47 -6.40 14.34
CA GLU A 139 -15.53 -6.94 15.20
C GLU A 139 -15.02 -8.14 16.04
N LYS A 140 -14.32 -9.08 15.40
CA LYS A 140 -13.71 -10.24 16.08
C LYS A 140 -12.70 -9.80 17.14
N ARG A 141 -11.79 -8.89 16.79
CA ARG A 141 -10.75 -8.37 17.71
C ARG A 141 -11.39 -7.65 18.92
N ALA A 142 -12.43 -6.84 18.70
CA ALA A 142 -13.15 -6.16 19.77
C ALA A 142 -13.82 -7.14 20.74
N LEU A 143 -14.52 -8.16 20.23
CA LEU A 143 -15.13 -9.20 21.07
C LEU A 143 -14.10 -10.03 21.82
N ARG A 144 -12.93 -10.30 21.21
CA ARG A 144 -11.83 -11.01 21.86
C ARG A 144 -11.28 -10.21 23.04
N LYS A 145 -11.00 -8.93 22.83
CA LYS A 145 -10.55 -8.00 23.88
C LYS A 145 -11.56 -7.94 25.03
N LEU A 146 -12.85 -7.76 24.72
CA LEU A 146 -13.91 -7.71 25.71
C LEU A 146 -13.98 -9.01 26.52
N TRP A 147 -13.91 -10.16 25.85
CA TRP A 147 -13.93 -11.47 26.52
C TRP A 147 -12.71 -11.70 27.42
N GLN A 148 -11.52 -11.25 27.01
CA GLN A 148 -10.32 -11.35 27.86
C GLN A 148 -10.43 -10.48 29.12
N GLN A 149 -11.06 -9.30 29.02
CA GLN A 149 -11.25 -8.40 30.15
C GLN A 149 -12.31 -8.88 31.14
N ASN A 150 -13.44 -9.41 30.66
CA ASN A 150 -14.61 -9.70 31.51
C ASN A 150 -14.87 -11.20 31.73
N ARG A 151 -14.22 -12.09 30.97
CA ARG A 151 -14.44 -13.55 30.95
C ARG A 151 -15.91 -13.98 30.87
N CYS A 152 -16.77 -13.16 30.27
CA CYS A 152 -18.21 -13.40 30.18
C CYS A 152 -18.56 -14.51 29.17
N PRO A 153 -19.38 -15.52 29.55
CA PRO A 153 -19.80 -16.59 28.64
C PRO A 153 -20.57 -16.09 27.40
N GLU A 154 -21.39 -15.07 27.56
CA GLU A 154 -22.16 -14.47 26.46
C GLU A 154 -21.24 -13.83 25.43
N THR A 155 -20.22 -13.09 25.88
CA THR A 155 -19.18 -12.54 24.99
C THR A 155 -18.41 -13.65 24.27
N LYS A 156 -18.10 -14.77 24.95
CA LYS A 156 -17.45 -15.95 24.34
C LYS A 156 -18.30 -16.57 23.24
N LYS A 157 -19.62 -16.68 23.48
CA LYS A 157 -20.57 -17.21 22.49
C LYS A 157 -20.61 -16.34 21.23
N ARG A 158 -20.69 -15.01 21.40
CA ARG A 158 -20.64 -14.03 20.30
C ARG A 158 -19.32 -14.10 19.54
N LEU A 159 -18.19 -14.16 20.24
CA LEU A 159 -16.86 -14.32 19.64
C LEU A 159 -16.78 -15.57 18.77
N ASN A 160 -17.21 -16.74 19.30
CA ASN A 160 -17.19 -17.99 18.57
C ASN A 160 -18.06 -17.95 17.30
N HIS A 161 -19.23 -17.30 17.38
CA HIS A 161 -20.08 -17.07 16.21
C HIS A 161 -19.35 -16.24 15.15
N LYS A 162 -18.73 -15.12 15.53
CA LYS A 162 -17.97 -14.26 14.62
C LYS A 162 -16.74 -14.92 14.01
N ILE A 163 -16.06 -15.79 14.76
CA ILE A 163 -14.95 -16.60 14.22
C ILE A 163 -15.45 -17.52 13.11
N LYS A 164 -16.60 -18.19 13.29
CA LYS A 164 -17.19 -19.07 12.27
C LYS A 164 -17.62 -18.28 11.03
N GLU A 165 -18.28 -17.13 11.24
CA GLU A 165 -18.68 -16.20 10.17
C GLU A 165 -17.48 -15.77 9.32
N LEU A 166 -16.41 -15.28 9.97
CA LEU A 166 -15.20 -14.82 9.30
C LEU A 166 -14.50 -15.95 8.53
N LYS A 167 -14.39 -17.15 9.12
CA LYS A 167 -13.83 -18.33 8.42
C LYS A 167 -14.60 -18.65 7.14
N ARG A 168 -15.93 -18.56 7.15
CA ARG A 168 -16.76 -18.79 5.97
C ARG A 168 -16.53 -17.71 4.90
N ILE A 169 -16.45 -16.44 5.29
CA ILE A 169 -16.20 -15.33 4.36
C ILE A 169 -14.83 -15.49 3.70
N LEU A 170 -13.78 -15.76 4.49
CA LEU A 170 -12.41 -15.95 3.98
C LEU A 170 -12.31 -17.14 3.02
N ASN A 171 -12.98 -18.26 3.33
CA ASN A 171 -13.02 -19.42 2.43
C ASN A 171 -13.73 -19.09 1.11
N ASN A 172 -14.85 -18.35 1.17
CA ASN A 172 -15.55 -17.91 -0.03
C ASN A 172 -14.69 -16.98 -0.89
N ASP A 173 -14.02 -16.00 -0.28
CA ASP A 173 -13.16 -15.05 -0.98
C ASP A 173 -11.99 -15.75 -1.69
N ARG A 174 -11.33 -16.69 -1.00
CA ARG A 174 -10.28 -17.55 -1.57
C ARG A 174 -10.79 -18.40 -2.74
N ASN A 175 -12.00 -18.94 -2.63
CA ASN A 175 -12.63 -19.72 -3.71
C ASN A 175 -12.98 -18.84 -4.92
N VAL A 176 -13.43 -17.59 -4.70
CA VAL A 176 -13.71 -16.62 -5.76
C VAL A 176 -12.41 -16.20 -6.47
N GLY A 177 -11.35 -15.93 -5.71
CA GLY A 177 -10.01 -15.65 -6.25
C GLY A 177 -9.51 -16.80 -7.13
N SER A 178 -9.64 -18.04 -6.65
CA SER A 178 -9.24 -19.24 -7.42
C SER A 178 -10.03 -19.41 -8.72
N LYS A 179 -11.34 -19.11 -8.71
CA LYS A 179 -12.21 -19.16 -9.91
C LYS A 179 -11.94 -18.05 -10.92
N ARG A 180 -11.47 -16.87 -10.48
CA ARG A 180 -11.03 -15.79 -11.37
C ARG A 180 -9.78 -16.20 -12.14
N THR A 181 -8.79 -16.79 -11.48
CA THR A 181 -7.57 -17.28 -12.11
C THR A 181 -7.85 -18.38 -13.14
N SER A 182 -8.80 -19.29 -12.88
CA SER A 182 -9.17 -20.35 -13.83
C SER A 182 -9.96 -19.86 -15.05
N ARG A 183 -10.72 -18.75 -14.95
CA ARG A 183 -11.45 -18.19 -16.11
C ARG A 183 -10.55 -17.44 -17.09
N VAL A 184 -9.42 -16.90 -16.64
CA VAL A 184 -8.44 -16.21 -17.50
C VAL A 184 -7.61 -17.21 -18.31
N LEU A 185 -7.48 -18.46 -17.83
CA LEU A 185 -6.64 -19.49 -18.46
C LEU A 185 -7.38 -20.42 -19.44
N ILE A 186 -8.67 -20.22 -19.68
CA ILE A 186 -9.44 -21.02 -20.65
C ILE A 186 -10.03 -20.07 -21.71
N PRO A 187 -9.39 -19.91 -22.88
CA PRO A 187 -9.99 -19.23 -24.01
C PRO A 187 -11.24 -19.99 -24.48
N PRO A 188 -12.31 -19.32 -24.93
CA PRO A 188 -13.45 -19.98 -25.55
C PRO A 188 -12.97 -20.65 -26.85
N LEU A 189 -13.18 -21.96 -26.97
CA LEU A 189 -12.95 -22.69 -28.22
C LEU A 189 -13.87 -22.10 -29.30
N LEU A 190 -13.27 -21.38 -30.25
CA LEU A 190 -13.95 -20.93 -31.47
C LEU A 190 -14.37 -22.16 -32.29
N PRO A 191 -15.61 -22.21 -32.81
CA PRO A 191 -16.04 -23.29 -33.67
C PRO A 191 -15.26 -23.25 -35.00
N THR A 192 -14.55 -24.34 -35.30
CA THR A 192 -13.86 -24.56 -36.58
C THR A 192 -14.83 -24.55 -37.75
N ILE A 193 -14.73 -23.50 -38.57
CA ILE A 193 -15.38 -23.39 -39.88
C ILE A 193 -14.83 -24.50 -40.78
N HIS A 194 -15.66 -25.46 -41.15
CA HIS A 194 -15.33 -26.45 -42.18
C HIS A 194 -15.33 -25.78 -43.56
N SER A 195 -14.14 -25.53 -44.10
CA SER A 195 -13.95 -25.10 -45.49
C SER A 195 -14.13 -26.30 -46.43
N GLY A 196 -14.99 -26.13 -47.44
CA GLY A 196 -15.38 -27.16 -48.38
C GLY A 196 -14.25 -27.63 -49.29
N LYS A 197 -14.29 -28.93 -49.61
CA LYS A 197 -13.57 -29.49 -50.77
C LYS A 197 -14.55 -29.63 -51.93
N GLN A 198 -14.29 -28.86 -52.99
CA GLN A 198 -14.81 -29.10 -54.34
C GLN A 198 -14.40 -30.52 -54.79
N GLN A 199 -15.37 -31.31 -55.25
CA GLN A 199 -15.11 -32.49 -56.07
C GLN A 199 -15.28 -32.12 -57.54
N ARG A 200 -14.24 -32.42 -58.32
CA ARG A 200 -14.25 -32.46 -59.79
C ARG A 200 -15.10 -33.64 -60.26
N LYS A 201 -15.97 -33.39 -61.25
CA LYS A 201 -16.24 -34.31 -62.36
C LYS A 201 -16.32 -33.48 -63.63
#